data_AF-U9SNQ2-F1
#
_entry.id   AF-U9SNQ2-F1
#
_cell.length_a   1.000
_cell.length_b   1.000
_cell.length_c   1.000
_cell.angle_alpha   90.00
_cell.angle_beta   90.00
_cell.angle_gamma   90.00
#
_symmetry.space_group_name_H-M   'P 1'
#
loop_
_entity.id
_entity.type
_entity.pdbx_description
1 polymer ?
#
loop_
_entity_poly.entity_id
_entity_poly.type
_entity_poly.pdbx_seq_one_letter_code
_entity_poly.pdbx_strand_id
1 'polypeptide(L)'
;MSARLLRRIQIWENSDYRNFVTMRLPKLPNMGNFSSMLNNSDDYDIIIKVGKYQNIKEFKAHSNILRARSQYFKYAILKESITKEDGMIILNKPNITPNTFKMILE
;
A
#
# COMPACT_ATOMS: atom_id res chain seq x y z
N MET A 1 34.96 0.14 -21.34
CA MET A 1 33.51 0.45 -21.12
C MET A 1 32.78 0.33 -22.46
N SER A 2 31.64 -0.37 -22.50
CA SER A 2 30.87 -0.56 -23.74
C SER A 2 30.11 0.69 -24.14
N ALA A 3 30.04 1.00 -25.45
CA ALA A 3 29.29 2.13 -26.02
C ALA A 3 27.79 2.13 -25.64
N ARG A 4 27.23 0.97 -25.26
CA ARG A 4 25.86 0.85 -24.73
C ARG A 4 25.70 1.42 -23.31
N LEU A 5 26.75 1.37 -22.48
CA LEU A 5 26.70 1.90 -21.12
C LEU A 5 26.79 3.43 -21.13
N LEU A 6 27.65 3.99 -21.97
CA LEU A 6 27.83 5.44 -22.12
C LEU A 6 26.57 6.12 -22.67
N ARG A 7 25.86 5.50 -23.63
CA ARG A 7 24.56 6.01 -24.10
C ARG A 7 23.50 6.08 -23.00
N ARG A 8 23.48 5.13 -22.06
CA ARG A 8 22.48 5.11 -20.97
C ARG A 8 22.77 6.17 -19.91
N ILE A 9 24.04 6.45 -19.63
CA ILE A 9 24.47 7.51 -18.69
C ILE A 9 24.19 8.90 -19.29
N GLN A 10 24.51 9.11 -20.57
CA GLN A 10 24.26 10.37 -21.27
C GLN A 10 22.76 10.73 -21.35
N ILE A 11 21.88 9.72 -21.47
CA ILE A 11 20.42 9.91 -21.47
C ILE A 11 19.92 10.32 -20.09
N TRP A 12 20.48 9.75 -19.02
CA TRP A 12 20.12 10.08 -17.63
C TRP A 12 20.57 11.49 -17.21
N GLU A 13 21.75 11.94 -17.62
CA GLU A 13 22.25 13.29 -17.28
C GLU A 13 21.52 14.43 -18.03
N ASN A 14 21.05 14.19 -19.26
CA ASN A 14 20.39 15.24 -20.05
C ASN A 14 18.89 15.39 -19.79
N SER A 15 18.25 14.41 -19.15
CA SER A 15 16.80 14.46 -18.90
C SER A 15 16.40 15.30 -17.70
N ASP A 16 17.31 15.59 -16.77
CA ASP A 16 16.89 15.82 -15.38
C ASP A 16 17.19 17.20 -14.79
N TYR A 17 17.44 18.27 -15.57
CA TYR A 17 17.51 19.63 -14.97
C TYR A 17 17.00 20.81 -15.82
N ARG A 18 16.89 20.69 -17.15
CA ARG A 18 16.48 21.84 -18.01
C ARG A 18 14.97 22.00 -18.22
N ASN A 19 14.15 21.07 -17.75
CA ASN A 19 12.71 21.05 -18.02
C ASN A 19 11.82 21.46 -16.83
N PHE A 20 12.38 21.76 -15.66
CA PHE A 20 11.60 22.04 -14.45
C PHE A 20 10.91 23.40 -14.41
N VAL A 21 11.31 24.36 -15.25
CA VAL A 21 10.81 25.75 -15.12
C VAL A 21 9.67 26.09 -16.10
N THR A 22 9.38 25.24 -17.10
CA THR A 22 8.38 25.56 -18.15
C THR A 22 7.37 24.46 -18.47
N MET A 23 7.38 23.30 -17.81
CA MET A 23 6.32 22.32 -17.99
C MET A 23 5.09 22.71 -17.15
N ARG A 24 3.96 23.00 -17.81
CA ARG A 24 2.65 22.76 -17.20
C ARG A 24 2.68 21.31 -16.72
N LEU A 25 2.55 21.10 -15.41
CA LEU A 25 2.59 19.79 -14.77
C LEU A 25 1.88 18.77 -15.67
N PRO A 26 2.57 17.78 -16.26
CA PRO A 26 1.87 16.70 -16.93
C PRO A 26 0.87 16.17 -15.91
N LYS A 27 -0.41 16.04 -16.29
CA LYS A 27 -1.39 15.35 -15.45
C LYS A 27 -0.70 14.05 -15.03
N LEU A 28 -0.37 13.95 -13.75
CA LEU A 28 0.29 12.77 -13.20
C LEU A 28 -0.53 11.58 -13.73
N PRO A 29 0.12 10.53 -14.28
CA PRO A 29 -0.61 9.32 -14.66
C PRO A 29 -1.46 8.99 -13.46
N ASN A 30 -2.78 8.96 -13.67
CA ASN A 30 -3.79 8.86 -12.62
C ASN A 30 -3.25 7.84 -11.62
N MET A 31 -2.79 8.32 -10.44
CA MET A 31 -2.03 7.48 -9.51
C MET A 31 -2.96 6.30 -9.25
N GLY A 32 -2.61 5.14 -9.84
CA GLY A 32 -3.57 4.06 -10.05
C GLY A 32 -4.33 3.80 -8.76
N ASN A 33 -5.66 3.74 -8.85
CA ASN A 33 -6.57 3.73 -7.70
C ASN A 33 -5.97 2.93 -6.54
N PHE A 34 -5.44 3.60 -5.50
CA PHE A 34 -4.73 2.90 -4.42
C PHE A 34 -5.65 1.86 -3.75
N SER A 35 -6.95 2.07 -3.81
CA SER A 35 -7.98 1.14 -3.37
C SER A 35 -7.93 -0.20 -4.12
N SER A 36 -7.49 -0.25 -5.38
CA SER A 36 -7.24 -1.51 -6.10
C SER A 36 -5.96 -2.21 -5.62
N MET A 37 -4.92 -1.46 -5.22
CA MET A 37 -3.70 -2.03 -4.65
C MET A 37 -3.90 -2.54 -3.21
N LEU A 38 -4.84 -1.95 -2.48
CA LEU A 38 -5.28 -2.44 -1.16
C LEU A 38 -6.03 -3.77 -1.27
N ASN A 39 -6.83 -3.95 -2.32
CA ASN A 39 -7.68 -5.12 -2.50
C ASN A 39 -7.08 -6.23 -3.37
N ASN A 40 -5.93 -5.99 -4.03
CA ASN A 40 -5.22 -7.05 -4.75
C ASN A 40 -4.76 -8.10 -3.75
N SER A 41 -5.26 -9.33 -3.89
CA SER A 41 -5.19 -10.37 -2.87
C SER A 41 -4.14 -11.45 -3.14
N ASP A 42 -3.25 -11.24 -4.09
CA ASP A 42 -2.33 -12.31 -4.51
C ASP A 42 -1.10 -12.43 -3.58
N ASP A 43 -0.60 -11.30 -3.05
CA ASP A 43 0.61 -11.24 -2.21
C ASP A 43 0.37 -10.59 -0.83
N TYR A 44 -0.84 -10.73 -0.27
CA TYR A 44 -1.19 -10.14 1.02
C TYR A 44 -0.34 -10.72 2.17
N ASP A 45 0.10 -9.85 3.09
CA ASP A 45 0.87 -10.20 4.28
C ASP A 45 0.10 -9.95 5.59
N ILE A 46 -1.16 -9.52 5.47
CA ILE A 46 -2.03 -9.19 6.60
C ILE A 46 -3.49 -9.59 6.35
N ILE A 47 -4.10 -10.19 7.39
CA ILE A 47 -5.52 -10.52 7.48
C ILE A 47 -6.14 -9.71 8.61
N ILE A 48 -7.17 -8.92 8.29
CA ILE A 48 -7.93 -8.15 9.27
C ILE A 48 -9.29 -8.80 9.47
N LYS A 49 -9.51 -9.38 10.66
CA LYS A 49 -10.75 -10.02 11.07
C LYS A 49 -11.64 -8.99 11.76
N VAL A 50 -12.78 -8.67 11.16
CA VAL A 50 -13.68 -7.59 11.59
C VAL A 50 -15.03 -8.17 11.97
N GLY A 51 -15.60 -7.71 13.10
CA GLY A 51 -16.91 -8.16 13.59
C GLY A 51 -16.85 -9.23 14.68
N LYS A 52 -18.01 -9.69 15.13
CA LYS A 52 -18.17 -10.66 16.22
C LYS A 52 -19.14 -11.78 15.84
N TYR A 53 -18.99 -12.92 16.51
CA TYR A 53 -19.85 -14.09 16.37
C TYR A 53 -19.97 -14.53 14.90
N GLN A 54 -21.19 -14.59 14.37
CA GLN A 54 -21.47 -15.02 13.00
C GLN A 54 -21.22 -13.93 11.95
N ASN A 55 -20.95 -12.69 12.35
CA ASN A 55 -20.73 -11.55 11.45
C ASN A 55 -19.26 -11.15 11.34
N ILE A 56 -18.36 -12.15 11.41
CA ILE A 56 -16.92 -11.94 11.21
C ILE A 56 -16.64 -11.95 9.70
N LYS A 57 -15.94 -10.94 9.22
CA LYS A 57 -15.43 -10.86 7.85
C LYS A 57 -13.92 -10.66 7.84
N GLU A 58 -13.25 -11.33 6.93
CA GLU A 58 -11.82 -11.18 6.71
C GLU A 58 -11.54 -10.22 5.56
N PHE A 59 -10.55 -9.35 5.77
CA PHE A 59 -10.03 -8.43 4.78
C PHE A 59 -8.54 -8.73 4.59
N LYS A 60 -8.16 -9.08 3.37
CA LYS A 60 -6.77 -9.32 2.98
C LYS A 60 -6.19 -8.05 2.38
N ALA A 61 -4.99 -7.67 2.77
CA ALA A 61 -4.36 -6.44 2.32
C ALA A 61 -2.83 -6.51 2.39
N HIS A 62 -2.18 -5.43 1.99
CA HIS A 62 -0.73 -5.26 2.13
C HIS A 62 -0.41 -4.29 3.29
N SER A 63 0.37 -4.76 4.25
CA SER A 63 0.69 -4.05 5.49
C SER A 63 1.45 -2.75 5.22
N ASN A 64 2.35 -2.73 4.24
CA ASN A 64 3.10 -1.54 3.83
C ASN A 64 2.17 -0.41 3.34
N ILE A 65 1.16 -0.74 2.52
CA ILE A 65 0.20 0.24 2.01
C ILE A 65 -0.65 0.79 3.15
N LEU A 66 -1.17 -0.07 4.04
CA LEU A 66 -1.95 0.35 5.20
C LEU A 66 -1.15 1.29 6.13
N ARG A 67 0.12 0.96 6.41
CA ARG A 67 1.02 1.79 7.22
C ARG A 67 1.32 3.15 6.58
N ALA A 68 1.44 3.20 5.25
CA ALA A 68 1.67 4.44 4.52
C ALA A 68 0.43 5.35 4.52
N ARG A 69 -0.78 4.77 4.46
CA ARG A 69 -2.04 5.53 4.42
C ARG A 69 -2.56 6.00 5.76
N SER A 70 -2.16 5.36 6.86
CA SER A 70 -2.70 5.69 8.18
C SER A 70 -1.73 5.42 9.32
N GLN A 71 -1.52 6.44 10.16
CA GLN A 71 -0.80 6.27 11.42
C GLN A 71 -1.49 5.25 12.33
N TYR A 72 -2.83 5.17 12.30
CA TYR A 72 -3.56 4.15 13.04
C TYR A 72 -3.11 2.74 12.66
N PHE A 73 -3.09 2.43 11.35
CA PHE A 73 -2.62 1.13 10.89
C PHE A 73 -1.13 0.93 11.15
N LYS A 74 -0.31 1.99 11.07
CA LYS A 74 1.10 1.95 11.49
C LYS A 74 1.27 1.43 12.91
N TYR A 75 0.56 2.00 13.88
CA TYR A 75 0.65 1.57 15.27
C TYR A 75 -0.04 0.24 15.54
N ALA A 76 -1.21 0.00 14.94
CA ALA A 76 -1.96 -1.25 15.12
C ALA A 76 -1.15 -2.45 14.60
N ILE A 77 -0.56 -2.34 13.40
CA ILE A 77 0.24 -3.41 12.80
C ILE A 77 1.52 -3.64 13.61
N LEU A 78 2.21 -2.57 14.05
CA LEU A 78 3.42 -2.72 14.86
C LEU A 78 3.17 -3.53 16.13
N LYS A 79 2.07 -3.24 16.83
CA LYS A 79 1.69 -3.94 18.07
C LYS A 79 1.42 -5.44 17.84
N GLU A 80 0.73 -5.77 16.77
CA GLU A 80 0.23 -7.13 16.49
C GLU A 80 1.26 -7.97 15.72
N SER A 81 2.19 -7.33 15.01
CA SER A 81 3.32 -8.00 14.34
C SER A 81 4.32 -8.67 15.31
N ILE A 82 4.18 -8.44 16.61
CA ILE A 82 4.96 -9.10 17.66
C ILE A 82 4.48 -10.55 17.87
N THR A 83 3.24 -10.87 17.50
CA THR A 83 2.58 -12.17 17.76
C THR A 83 2.31 -12.97 16.48
N LYS A 84 3.14 -12.80 15.43
CA LYS A 84 2.90 -13.45 14.12
C LYS A 84 2.76 -14.97 14.23
N GLU A 85 1.71 -15.50 13.62
CA GLU A 85 1.59 -16.92 13.29
C GLU A 85 1.96 -17.08 11.81
N ASP A 86 2.92 -17.96 11.52
CA ASP A 86 3.25 -18.40 10.16
C ASP A 86 3.60 -17.27 9.15
N GLY A 87 4.21 -16.18 9.64
CA GLY A 87 4.64 -15.04 8.82
C GLY A 87 3.52 -14.06 8.43
N MET A 88 2.25 -14.40 8.69
CA MET A 88 1.08 -13.55 8.45
C MET A 88 0.79 -12.65 9.66
N ILE A 89 0.38 -11.41 9.40
CA ILE A 89 -0.11 -10.49 10.43
C ILE A 89 -1.62 -10.67 10.58
N ILE A 90 -2.11 -10.90 11.79
CA ILE A 90 -3.54 -11.01 12.08
C ILE A 90 -3.97 -9.81 12.93
N LEU A 91 -4.92 -9.01 12.42
CA LEU A 91 -5.52 -7.91 13.16
C LEU A 91 -6.98 -8.21 13.50
N ASN A 92 -7.31 -8.24 14.78
CA ASN A 92 -8.69 -8.44 15.23
C ASN A 92 -9.36 -7.09 15.55
N LYS A 93 -10.52 -6.83 14.92
CA LYS A 93 -11.36 -5.64 15.15
C LYS A 93 -12.81 -6.04 15.41
N PRO A 94 -13.08 -6.67 16.57
CA PRO A 94 -14.40 -7.22 16.85
C PRO A 94 -15.47 -6.14 17.10
N ASN A 95 -15.07 -4.91 17.43
CA ASN A 95 -15.99 -3.81 17.72
C ASN A 95 -16.38 -2.98 16.49
N ILE A 96 -15.94 -3.37 15.29
CA ILE A 96 -16.26 -2.68 14.04
C ILE A 96 -17.09 -3.63 13.18
N THR A 97 -18.13 -3.11 12.51
CA THR A 97 -18.91 -3.93 11.56
C THR A 97 -18.14 -4.08 10.24
N PRO A 98 -18.30 -5.20 9.52
CA PRO A 98 -17.66 -5.37 8.21
C PRO A 98 -17.97 -4.23 7.21
N ASN A 99 -19.20 -3.71 7.23
CA ASN A 99 -19.58 -2.63 6.32
C ASN A 99 -18.89 -1.30 6.67
N THR A 100 -18.83 -0.96 7.96
CA THR A 100 -18.09 0.22 8.43
C THR A 100 -16.61 0.11 8.08
N PHE A 101 -16.02 -1.08 8.25
CA PHE A 101 -14.61 -1.27 7.92
C PHE A 101 -14.32 -1.17 6.42
N LYS A 102 -15.23 -1.67 5.57
CA LYS A 102 -15.10 -1.51 4.12
C LYS A 102 -14.99 -0.03 3.72
N MET A 103 -15.82 0.83 4.32
CA MET A 103 -15.75 2.29 4.09
C MET A 103 -14.44 2.93 4.59
N ILE A 104 -13.78 2.35 5.60
CA ILE A 104 -12.47 2.84 6.09
C ILE A 104 -11.33 2.50 5.11
N LEU A 105 -11.50 1.44 4.31
CA LEU A 105 -10.48 0.98 3.36
C LEU A 105 -10.56 1.68 1.99
N GLU A 106 -11.73 2.21 1.62
CA GLU A 106 -11.95 2.91 0.34
C GLU A 106 -11.26 4.28 0.29
#